data_AF-A0A356KYS8-F1
#
_entry.id   AF-A0A356KYS8-F1
#
_cell.length_a   1.000
_cell.length_b   1.000
_cell.length_c   1.000
_cell.angle_alpha   90.00
_cell.angle_beta   90.00
_cell.angle_gamma   90.00
#
_symmetry.space_group_name_H-M   'P 1'
#
loop_
_entity.id
_entity.type
_entity.pdbx_description
1 polymer ?
#
loop_
_entity_poly.entity_id
_entity_poly.type
_entity_poly.pdbx_seq_one_letter_code
_entity_poly.pdbx_strand_id
1 'polypeptide(L)'
;MKHALWLVLLLSAPLVAQDPGKGQRVYVSCGKAQEVQVFDLDPEGALSPRSKLALPGRPGAMALSPDRARIYVAAAERKRGRGWIERIHTLRRLPAGRLEIEHSLELTGGRPTFLRVAGGFLLSASYGGGQVSVYALEQGRCTQRVARKTTAKKAHMVEVDPSGRFVFVPHTGPNAVYQLRFDPKTGALEPNDP
;
A
#
# COMPACT_ATOMS: atom_id res chain seq x y z
N MET A 1 -59.39 28.23 39.08
CA MET A 1 -58.45 28.30 37.94
C MET A 1 -57.31 27.34 38.24
N LYS A 2 -57.28 26.16 37.60
CA LYS A 2 -56.24 25.14 37.79
C LYS A 2 -55.46 25.05 36.48
N HIS A 3 -54.21 25.53 36.47
CA HIS A 3 -53.32 25.42 35.32
C HIS A 3 -52.70 24.02 35.31
N ALA A 4 -53.02 23.22 34.30
CA ALA A 4 -52.34 21.96 34.04
C ALA A 4 -51.10 22.25 33.19
N LEU A 5 -49.91 21.98 33.76
CA LEU A 5 -48.63 22.06 33.07
C LEU A 5 -48.41 20.74 32.32
N TRP A 6 -48.38 20.78 30.99
CA TRP A 6 -48.00 19.61 30.18
C TRP A 6 -46.47 19.58 30.03
N LEU A 7 -45.83 18.59 30.65
CA LEU A 7 -44.41 18.30 30.43
C LEU A 7 -44.27 17.53 29.10
N VAL A 8 -43.64 18.15 28.10
CA VAL A 8 -43.19 17.44 26.90
C VAL A 8 -41.81 16.84 27.19
N LEU A 9 -41.77 15.54 27.44
CA LEU A 9 -40.53 14.78 27.51
C LEU A 9 -40.04 14.51 26.08
N LEU A 10 -39.06 15.30 25.64
CA LEU A 10 -38.28 14.97 24.44
C LEU A 10 -37.34 13.82 24.78
N LEU A 11 -37.74 12.60 24.45
CA LEU A 11 -36.86 11.43 24.41
C LEU A 11 -35.85 11.65 23.28
N SER A 12 -34.66 12.14 23.61
CA SER A 12 -33.50 12.02 22.74
C SER A 12 -33.11 10.54 22.70
N ALA A 13 -33.57 9.84 21.66
CA ALA A 13 -32.98 8.56 21.34
C ALA A 13 -31.47 8.79 21.10
N PRO A 14 -30.57 8.04 21.77
CA PRO A 14 -29.17 8.11 21.40
C PRO A 14 -29.08 7.72 19.93
N LEU A 15 -28.45 8.57 19.13
CA LEU A 15 -28.04 8.22 17.77
C LEU A 15 -27.10 7.03 17.93
N VAL A 16 -27.62 5.81 17.79
CA VAL A 16 -26.78 4.63 17.62
C VAL A 16 -26.06 4.88 16.31
N ALA A 17 -24.82 5.33 16.39
CA ALA A 17 -23.91 5.27 15.27
C ALA A 17 -23.92 3.81 14.83
N GLN A 18 -24.53 3.53 13.68
CA GLN A 18 -24.40 2.23 13.05
C GLN A 18 -22.90 1.98 12.94
N ASP A 19 -22.41 0.93 13.59
CA ASP A 19 -21.06 0.45 13.36
C ASP A 19 -20.99 0.08 11.87
N PRO A 20 -20.22 0.80 11.02
CA PRO A 20 -20.17 0.51 9.59
C PRO A 20 -19.32 -0.74 9.31
N GLY A 21 -19.20 -1.64 10.28
CA GLY A 21 -18.28 -2.78 10.37
C GLY A 21 -18.39 -3.87 9.31
N LYS A 22 -19.06 -3.62 8.17
CA LYS A 22 -19.13 -4.54 7.02
C LYS A 22 -18.94 -3.88 5.64
N GLY A 23 -18.50 -2.62 5.57
CA GLY A 23 -18.23 -1.94 4.29
C GLY A 23 -16.87 -2.30 3.69
N GLN A 24 -16.80 -2.45 2.37
CA GLN A 24 -15.52 -2.50 1.66
C GLN A 24 -14.87 -1.11 1.65
N ARG A 25 -13.53 -1.06 1.70
CA ARG A 25 -12.79 0.21 1.63
C ARG A 25 -11.89 0.24 0.42
N VAL A 26 -11.87 1.40 -0.25
CA VAL A 26 -10.99 1.68 -1.38
C VAL A 26 -9.94 2.71 -0.95
N TYR A 27 -8.68 2.42 -1.27
CA TYR A 27 -7.55 3.30 -1.02
C TYR A 27 -7.03 3.82 -2.35
N VAL A 28 -6.95 5.13 -2.50
CA VAL A 28 -6.54 5.79 -3.74
C VAL A 28 -5.30 6.63 -3.49
N SER A 29 -4.20 6.30 -4.17
CA SER A 29 -2.97 7.10 -4.17
C SER A 29 -3.16 8.34 -5.06
N CYS A 30 -3.22 9.53 -4.47
CA CYS A 30 -3.43 10.78 -5.17
C CYS A 30 -2.10 11.52 -5.36
N GLY A 31 -1.31 11.12 -6.35
CA GLY A 31 0.06 11.59 -6.55
C GLY A 31 0.26 13.11 -6.75
N LYS A 32 -0.73 13.84 -7.28
CA LYS A 32 -0.66 15.32 -7.38
C LYS A 32 -0.98 16.01 -6.06
N ALA A 33 -1.94 15.48 -5.31
CA ALA A 33 -2.38 16.01 -4.02
C ALA A 33 -1.48 15.56 -2.85
N GLN A 34 -0.52 14.65 -3.11
CA GLN A 34 0.38 14.09 -2.09
C GLN A 34 -0.37 13.47 -0.90
N GLU A 35 -1.42 12.72 -1.20
CA GLU A 35 -2.24 12.08 -0.17
C GLU A 35 -2.72 10.70 -0.61
N VAL A 36 -3.07 9.87 0.36
CA VAL A 36 -3.90 8.68 0.15
C VAL A 36 -5.31 9.01 0.61
N GLN A 37 -6.27 8.87 -0.28
CA GLN A 37 -7.70 9.01 0.04
C GLN A 37 -8.31 7.65 0.33
N VAL A 38 -9.24 7.64 1.29
CA VAL A 38 -9.98 6.46 1.72
C VAL A 38 -11.45 6.70 1.41
N PHE A 39 -12.06 5.73 0.75
CA PHE A 39 -13.49 5.72 0.45
C PHE A 39 -14.14 4.47 1.05
N ASP A 40 -15.38 4.60 1.48
CA ASP A 40 -16.25 3.45 1.70
C ASP A 40 -16.92 3.11 0.35
N LEU A 41 -16.94 1.82 0.01
CA LEU A 41 -17.56 1.26 -1.19
C LEU A 41 -18.84 0.53 -0.76
N ASP A 42 -19.97 0.96 -1.29
CA ASP A 42 -21.26 0.30 -1.06
C ASP A 42 -21.44 -0.94 -1.98
N PRO A 43 -22.42 -1.81 -1.69
CA PRO A 43 -22.70 -3.00 -2.52
C PRO A 43 -23.07 -2.70 -3.97
N GLU A 44 -23.61 -1.51 -4.25
CA GLU A 44 -24.01 -1.04 -5.57
C GLU A 44 -22.83 -0.46 -6.37
N GLY A 45 -21.68 -0.26 -5.73
CA GLY A 45 -20.44 0.20 -6.34
C GLY A 45 -20.16 1.69 -6.17
N ALA A 46 -20.99 2.44 -5.45
CA ALA A 46 -20.75 3.85 -5.21
C ALA A 46 -19.67 4.07 -4.14
N LEU A 47 -18.87 5.12 -4.35
CA LEU A 47 -17.80 5.53 -3.43
C LEU A 47 -18.24 6.75 -2.63
N SER A 48 -18.13 6.66 -1.31
CA SER A 48 -18.31 7.79 -0.41
C SER A 48 -16.98 8.16 0.26
N PRO A 49 -16.55 9.44 0.25
CA PRO A 49 -15.31 9.86 0.90
C PRO A 49 -15.35 9.55 2.40
N ARG A 50 -14.29 8.94 2.92
CA ARG A 50 -14.20 8.53 4.33
C ARG A 50 -13.12 9.27 5.10
N SER A 51 -11.90 9.30 4.57
CA SER A 51 -10.79 10.03 5.18
C SER A 51 -9.68 10.27 4.16
N LYS A 52 -8.64 11.00 4.56
CA LYS A 52 -7.42 11.15 3.78
C LYS A 52 -6.21 11.32 4.68
N LEU A 53 -5.05 10.93 4.18
CA LEU A 53 -3.76 11.11 4.84
C LEU A 53 -2.79 11.79 3.87
N ALA A 54 -2.31 12.97 4.25
CA ALA A 54 -1.18 13.61 3.56
C ALA A 54 0.10 12.79 3.75
N LEU A 55 0.90 12.67 2.69
CA LEU A 55 2.14 11.92 2.68
C LEU A 55 3.33 12.81 2.28
N PRO A 56 4.53 12.55 2.83
CA PRO A 56 5.76 13.11 2.28
C PRO A 56 5.98 12.58 0.86
N GLY A 57 5.74 13.43 -0.14
CA GLY A 57 5.94 13.10 -1.54
C GLY A 57 4.70 12.53 -2.23
N ARG A 58 4.89 12.14 -3.49
CA ARG A 58 3.83 11.77 -4.43
C ARG A 58 3.60 10.26 -4.37
N PRO A 59 2.51 9.77 -3.77
CA PRO A 59 2.25 8.34 -3.68
C PRO A 59 1.97 7.74 -5.07
N GLY A 60 2.33 6.47 -5.21
CA GLY A 60 2.13 5.64 -6.39
C GLY A 60 1.70 4.24 -6.01
N ALA A 61 2.49 3.23 -6.38
CA ALA A 61 2.16 1.82 -6.13
C ALA A 61 1.85 1.55 -4.65
N MET A 62 0.83 0.71 -4.41
CA MET A 62 0.39 0.33 -3.06
C MET A 62 0.20 -1.18 -2.95
N ALA A 63 0.39 -1.72 -1.74
CA ALA A 63 0.04 -3.09 -1.39
C ALA A 63 -0.53 -3.15 0.02
N LEU A 64 -1.52 -4.02 0.26
CA LEU A 64 -2.03 -4.32 1.60
C LEU A 64 -1.18 -5.42 2.26
N SER A 65 -1.01 -5.34 3.58
CA SER A 65 -0.54 -6.49 4.35
C SER A 65 -1.59 -7.62 4.36
N PRO A 66 -1.20 -8.89 4.57
CA PRO A 66 -2.13 -10.03 4.53
C PRO A 66 -3.25 -9.93 5.57
N ASP A 67 -2.90 -9.45 6.77
CA ASP A 67 -3.85 -9.18 7.87
C ASP A 67 -4.69 -7.91 7.65
N ARG A 68 -4.46 -7.19 6.53
CA ARG A 68 -5.10 -5.93 6.18
C ARG A 68 -4.90 -4.83 7.23
N ALA A 69 -3.96 -4.96 8.16
CA ALA A 69 -3.70 -3.93 9.18
C ALA A 69 -2.86 -2.76 8.64
N ARG A 70 -2.12 -2.97 7.54
CA ARG A 70 -1.17 -2.00 6.98
C ARG A 70 -1.29 -1.85 5.47
N ILE A 71 -0.86 -0.69 4.98
CA ILE A 71 -0.71 -0.39 3.56
C ILE A 71 0.73 0.06 3.33
N TYR A 72 1.42 -0.56 2.38
CA TYR A 72 2.71 -0.12 1.89
C TYR A 72 2.50 0.80 0.71
N VAL A 73 3.10 1.99 0.72
CA VAL A 73 2.91 3.01 -0.32
C VAL A 73 4.27 3.49 -0.80
N ALA A 74 4.58 3.24 -2.07
CA ALA A 74 5.73 3.86 -2.71
C ALA A 74 5.45 5.34 -2.96
N ALA A 75 6.41 6.22 -2.68
CA ALA A 75 6.26 7.65 -2.88
C ALA A 75 7.56 8.32 -3.36
N ALA A 76 7.42 9.27 -4.28
CA ALA A 76 8.52 10.11 -4.76
C ALA A 76 8.48 11.48 -4.06
N GLU A 77 9.47 11.77 -3.23
CA GLU A 77 9.56 13.01 -2.46
C GLU A 77 10.64 13.93 -3.04
N ARG A 78 10.32 15.22 -3.19
CA ARG A 78 11.33 16.23 -3.55
C ARG A 78 12.02 16.72 -2.29
N LYS A 79 13.32 16.40 -2.13
CA LYS A 79 14.16 16.95 -1.06
C LYS A 79 14.97 18.13 -1.56
N ARG A 80 14.92 19.24 -0.82
CA ARG A 80 15.75 20.42 -1.09
C ARG A 80 17.23 20.02 -1.04
N GLY A 81 17.99 20.38 -2.08
CA GLY A 81 19.42 20.08 -2.19
C GLY A 81 19.79 18.63 -2.57
N ARG A 82 18.83 17.69 -2.63
CA ARG A 82 19.09 16.28 -3.01
C ARG A 82 18.29 15.76 -4.20
N GLY A 83 17.42 16.59 -4.77
CA GLY A 83 16.56 16.18 -5.89
C GLY A 83 15.41 15.30 -5.44
N TRP A 84 15.02 14.35 -6.29
CA TRP A 84 13.98 13.37 -5.97
C TRP A 84 14.57 12.20 -5.19
N ILE A 85 13.91 11.83 -4.10
CA ILE A 85 14.16 10.58 -3.37
C ILE A 85 12.92 9.70 -3.46
N GLU A 86 13.11 8.39 -3.36
CA GLU A 86 12.03 7.41 -3.36
C GLU A 86 11.89 6.83 -1.97
N ARG A 87 10.65 6.57 -1.53
CA ARG A 87 10.34 5.98 -0.22
C ARG A 87 9.30 4.87 -0.33
N ILE A 88 9.28 3.99 0.67
CA ILE A 88 8.12 3.16 1.00
C ILE A 88 7.63 3.58 2.38
N HIS A 89 6.43 4.14 2.43
CA HIS A 89 5.72 4.39 3.68
C HIS A 89 4.98 3.12 4.10
N THR A 90 5.13 2.72 5.36
CA THR A 90 4.23 1.77 6.01
C THR A 90 3.14 2.58 6.71
N LEU A 91 1.90 2.43 6.24
CA LEU A 91 0.75 3.08 6.84
C LEU A 91 0.00 2.09 7.72
N ARG A 92 -0.29 2.48 8.97
CA ARG A 92 -1.17 1.70 9.86
C ARG A 92 -2.62 2.11 9.62
N ARG A 93 -3.51 1.13 9.51
CA ARG A 93 -4.96 1.35 9.42
C ARG A 93 -5.55 1.44 10.81
N LEU A 94 -6.34 2.49 11.03
CA LEU A 94 -7.01 2.77 12.28
C LEU A 94 -8.53 2.58 12.14
N PRO A 95 -9.27 2.55 13.26
CA PRO A 95 -10.72 2.62 13.24
C PRO A 95 -11.26 3.81 12.42
N ALA A 96 -12.51 3.70 11.99
CA ALA A 96 -13.20 4.70 11.19
C ALA A 96 -12.51 5.11 9.87
N GLY A 97 -11.59 4.28 9.35
CA GLY A 97 -10.95 4.52 8.05
C GLY A 97 -9.79 5.50 8.10
N ARG A 98 -9.32 5.89 9.29
CA ARG A 98 -8.11 6.71 9.46
C ARG A 98 -6.86 5.92 9.08
N LEU A 99 -5.85 6.64 8.61
CA LEU A 99 -4.50 6.13 8.33
C LEU A 99 -3.47 6.97 9.11
N GLU A 100 -2.34 6.36 9.43
CA GLU A 100 -1.17 7.05 9.96
C GLU A 100 0.11 6.45 9.37
N ILE A 101 1.18 7.25 9.30
CA ILE A 101 2.50 6.75 8.90
C ILE A 101 3.18 6.13 10.12
N GLU A 102 3.44 4.83 10.08
CA GLU A 102 4.14 4.08 11.15
C GLU A 102 5.65 4.03 10.89
N HIS A 103 6.06 3.92 9.62
CA HIS A 103 7.46 3.86 9.24
C HIS A 103 7.67 4.37 7.80
N SER A 104 8.87 4.82 7.47
CA SER A 104 9.22 5.31 6.14
C SER A 104 10.65 4.93 5.74
N LEU A 105 10.79 3.94 4.87
CA LEU A 105 12.08 3.51 4.32
C LEU A 105 12.46 4.38 3.11
N GLU A 106 13.64 4.99 3.13
CA GLU A 106 14.22 5.64 1.94
C GLU A 106 14.85 4.58 1.03
N LEU A 107 14.60 4.68 -0.28
CA LEU A 107 15.08 3.73 -1.27
C LEU A 107 16.28 4.27 -2.03
N THR A 108 17.25 3.40 -2.27
CA THR A 108 18.34 3.65 -3.22
C THR A 108 18.10 2.91 -4.52
N GLY A 109 18.34 3.55 -5.67
CA GLY A 109 18.48 2.88 -6.96
C GLY A 109 17.20 2.30 -7.58
N GLY A 110 16.00 2.82 -7.29
CA GLY A 110 14.79 2.43 -8.03
C GLY A 110 13.52 3.10 -7.53
N ARG A 111 12.60 3.40 -8.46
CA ARG A 111 11.25 3.91 -8.20
C ARG A 111 10.25 2.78 -8.39
N PRO A 112 9.65 2.24 -7.31
CA PRO A 112 8.66 1.17 -7.42
C PRO A 112 7.48 1.60 -8.30
N THR A 113 7.14 0.77 -9.28
CA THR A 113 5.92 0.90 -10.08
C THR A 113 4.87 -0.14 -9.71
N PHE A 114 5.26 -1.17 -8.95
CA PHE A 114 4.38 -2.16 -8.37
C PHE A 114 4.90 -2.61 -7.01
N LEU A 115 4.00 -2.96 -6.11
CA LEU A 115 4.30 -3.53 -4.79
C LEU A 115 3.47 -4.80 -4.60
N ARG A 116 4.08 -5.85 -4.03
CA ARG A 116 3.43 -7.13 -3.73
C ARG A 116 3.93 -7.66 -2.40
N VAL A 117 3.04 -8.07 -1.50
CA VAL A 117 3.45 -8.79 -0.29
C VAL A 117 3.42 -10.29 -0.58
N ALA A 118 4.50 -11.00 -0.26
CA ALA A 118 4.60 -12.45 -0.43
C ALA A 118 5.68 -13.04 0.49
N GLY A 119 5.43 -14.22 1.07
CA GLY A 119 6.40 -14.94 1.90
C GLY A 119 6.92 -14.15 3.11
N GLY A 120 6.16 -13.20 3.66
CA GLY A 120 6.63 -12.33 4.74
C GLY A 120 7.51 -11.15 4.29
N PHE A 121 7.67 -10.94 2.98
CA PHE A 121 8.42 -9.84 2.40
C PHE A 121 7.53 -8.90 1.60
N LEU A 122 8.02 -7.70 1.35
CA LEU A 122 7.48 -6.80 0.34
C LEU A 122 8.38 -6.85 -0.90
N LEU A 123 7.81 -7.13 -2.06
CA LEU A 123 8.51 -7.13 -3.34
C LEU A 123 8.11 -5.87 -4.13
N SER A 124 9.05 -5.35 -4.92
CA SER A 124 8.79 -4.27 -5.85
C SER A 124 9.38 -4.53 -7.23
N ALA A 125 8.66 -4.10 -8.27
CA ALA A 125 9.22 -3.89 -9.60
C ALA A 125 9.52 -2.40 -9.79
N SER A 126 10.66 -2.07 -10.41
CA SER A 126 11.05 -0.69 -10.69
C SER A 126 11.27 -0.46 -12.19
N TYR A 127 10.40 0.36 -12.79
CA TYR A 127 10.37 0.59 -14.23
C TYR A 127 11.66 1.20 -14.80
N GLY A 128 12.10 2.34 -14.27
CA GLY A 128 13.28 3.06 -14.81
C GLY A 128 14.61 2.34 -14.55
N GLY A 129 14.72 1.72 -13.37
CA GLY A 129 15.92 0.99 -12.94
C GLY A 129 16.05 -0.41 -13.53
N GLY A 130 14.95 -1.01 -14.01
CA GLY A 130 14.96 -2.38 -14.53
C GLY A 130 15.40 -3.37 -13.46
N GLN A 131 14.62 -3.47 -12.38
CA GLN A 131 14.97 -4.34 -11.27
C GLN A 131 13.75 -4.81 -10.50
N VAL A 132 13.94 -5.93 -9.80
CA VAL A 132 13.09 -6.40 -8.70
C VAL A 132 13.85 -6.21 -7.39
N SER A 133 13.16 -5.72 -6.36
CA SER A 133 13.73 -5.62 -5.01
C SER A 133 12.83 -6.32 -4.00
N VAL A 134 13.43 -6.89 -2.97
CA VAL A 134 12.75 -7.55 -1.84
C VAL A 134 13.12 -6.81 -0.57
N TYR A 135 12.12 -6.52 0.26
CA TYR A 135 12.27 -5.80 1.51
C TYR A 135 11.76 -6.64 2.69
N ALA A 136 12.49 -6.59 3.79
CA ALA A 136 12.08 -7.21 5.05
C ALA A 136 10.86 -6.48 5.63
N LEU A 137 9.96 -7.26 6.23
CA LEU A 137 8.85 -6.77 7.03
C LEU A 137 9.07 -7.12 8.50
N GLU A 138 9.54 -6.15 9.29
CA GLU A 138 9.76 -6.35 10.73
C GLU A 138 8.56 -5.82 11.50
N GLN A 139 7.85 -6.72 12.20
CA GLN A 139 6.57 -6.40 12.86
C GLN A 139 5.57 -5.74 11.89
N GLY A 140 5.61 -6.13 10.62
CA GLY A 140 4.77 -5.58 9.55
C GLY A 140 5.26 -4.26 8.94
N ARG A 141 6.38 -3.69 9.40
CA ARG A 141 6.98 -2.47 8.85
C ARG A 141 8.03 -2.80 7.80
N CYS A 142 8.00 -2.12 6.66
CA CYS A 142 9.04 -2.27 5.63
C CYS A 142 10.31 -1.55 6.06
N THR A 143 11.34 -2.28 6.51
CA THR A 143 12.51 -1.70 7.20
C THR A 143 13.76 -1.60 6.35
N GLN A 144 14.03 -2.58 5.50
CA GLN A 144 15.28 -2.64 4.74
C GLN A 144 15.14 -3.50 3.48
N ARG A 145 15.99 -3.24 2.48
CA ARG A 145 16.10 -4.08 1.28
C ARG A 145 17.02 -5.26 1.57
N VAL A 146 16.52 -6.48 1.42
CA VAL A 146 17.27 -7.74 1.65
C VAL A 146 17.76 -8.39 0.37
N ALA A 147 17.11 -8.14 -0.75
CA ALA A 147 17.56 -8.62 -2.06
C ALA A 147 17.24 -7.63 -3.17
N ARG A 148 18.02 -7.74 -4.26
CA ARG A 148 17.79 -7.04 -5.52
C ARG A 148 18.25 -7.91 -6.66
N LYS A 149 17.45 -7.98 -7.71
CA LYS A 149 17.86 -8.54 -9.00
C LYS A 149 17.67 -7.49 -10.09
N THR A 150 18.77 -7.15 -10.76
CA THR A 150 18.71 -6.36 -12.01
C THR A 150 18.13 -7.23 -13.11
N THR A 151 17.20 -6.67 -13.87
CA THR A 151 16.51 -7.28 -15.01
C THR A 151 16.62 -6.33 -16.22
N ALA A 152 15.80 -6.56 -17.25
CA ALA A 152 15.66 -5.58 -18.32
C ALA A 152 14.98 -4.28 -17.82
N LYS A 153 15.15 -3.18 -18.56
CA LYS A 153 14.42 -1.93 -18.29
C LYS A 153 12.91 -2.14 -18.44
N LYS A 154 12.13 -1.26 -17.82
CA LYS A 154 10.66 -1.22 -17.87
C LYS A 154 9.97 -2.43 -17.20
N ALA A 155 10.56 -2.94 -16.12
CA ALA A 155 9.88 -3.87 -15.21
C ALA A 155 8.63 -3.18 -14.63
N HIS A 156 7.44 -3.71 -14.92
CA HIS A 156 6.20 -2.98 -14.65
C HIS A 156 5.40 -3.58 -13.49
N MET A 157 5.54 -4.89 -13.26
CA MET A 157 4.83 -5.63 -12.23
C MET A 157 5.73 -6.72 -11.65
N VAL A 158 5.43 -7.16 -10.43
CA VAL A 158 6.04 -8.34 -9.82
C VAL A 158 4.93 -9.18 -9.20
N GLU A 159 4.87 -10.45 -9.58
CA GLU A 159 3.90 -11.41 -9.05
C GLU A 159 4.59 -12.69 -8.59
N VAL A 160 3.98 -13.38 -7.61
CA VAL A 160 4.55 -14.60 -7.02
C VAL A 160 3.60 -15.76 -7.26
N ASP A 161 4.14 -16.90 -7.66
CA ASP A 161 3.36 -18.10 -7.90
C ASP A 161 2.74 -18.66 -6.59
N PRO A 162 1.68 -19.48 -6.67
CA PRO A 162 1.04 -20.06 -5.48
C PRO A 162 1.96 -20.89 -4.58
N SER A 163 3.01 -21.50 -5.12
CA SER A 163 4.00 -22.23 -4.29
C SER A 163 4.93 -21.30 -3.51
N GLY A 164 4.97 -20.00 -3.86
CA GLY A 164 5.84 -19.03 -3.21
C GLY A 164 7.32 -19.20 -3.56
N ARG A 165 7.64 -19.87 -4.69
CA ARG A 165 9.02 -20.22 -5.08
C ARG A 165 9.46 -19.58 -6.38
N PHE A 166 8.54 -18.98 -7.13
CA PHE A 166 8.81 -18.32 -8.39
C PHE A 166 8.20 -16.92 -8.41
N VAL A 167 8.96 -15.98 -8.97
CA VAL A 167 8.55 -14.61 -9.19
C VAL A 167 8.50 -14.34 -10.69
N PHE A 168 7.39 -13.75 -11.14
CA PHE A 168 7.17 -13.35 -12.52
C PHE A 168 7.17 -11.84 -12.65
N VAL A 169 7.92 -11.35 -13.63
CA VAL A 169 8.22 -9.93 -13.79
C VAL A 169 7.93 -9.52 -15.23
N PRO A 170 6.70 -9.09 -15.54
CA PRO A 170 6.38 -8.53 -16.84
C PRO A 170 7.11 -7.21 -17.09
N HIS A 171 7.71 -7.10 -18.27
CA HIS A 171 8.41 -5.90 -18.73
C HIS A 171 7.77 -5.37 -20.01
N THR A 172 7.42 -4.09 -20.04
CA THR A 172 6.79 -3.46 -21.22
C THR A 172 7.78 -3.04 -22.30
N GLY A 173 9.09 -3.08 -22.01
CA GLY A 173 10.16 -2.73 -22.95
C GLY A 173 10.53 -3.86 -23.89
N PRO A 174 11.17 -4.92 -23.35
CA PRO A 174 11.45 -6.14 -24.10
C PRO A 174 10.18 -6.94 -24.46
N ASN A 175 9.00 -6.54 -23.96
CA ASN A 175 7.74 -7.24 -24.18
C ASN A 175 7.80 -8.72 -23.76
N ALA A 176 8.29 -8.97 -22.55
CA ALA A 176 8.56 -10.32 -22.04
C ALA A 176 8.24 -10.44 -20.54
N VAL A 177 7.97 -11.67 -20.10
CA VAL A 177 7.81 -12.02 -18.69
C VAL A 177 9.06 -12.76 -18.24
N TYR A 178 9.81 -12.16 -17.33
CA TYR A 178 10.99 -12.78 -16.74
C TYR A 178 10.56 -13.63 -15.55
N GLN A 179 11.19 -14.79 -15.37
CA GLN A 179 10.97 -15.68 -14.23
C GLN A 179 12.23 -15.75 -13.38
N LEU A 180 12.05 -15.63 -12.06
CA LEU A 180 13.12 -15.77 -11.06
C LEU A 180 12.70 -16.83 -10.03
N ARG A 181 13.68 -17.52 -9.45
CA ARG A 181 13.45 -18.32 -8.24
C ARG A 181 13.43 -17.39 -7.03
N PHE A 182 12.53 -17.67 -6.09
CA PHE A 182 12.33 -16.92 -4.86
C PHE A 182 12.45 -17.85 -3.66
N ASP A 183 13.29 -17.47 -2.69
CA ASP A 183 13.35 -18.16 -1.41
C ASP A 183 12.46 -17.44 -0.38
N PRO A 184 11.31 -18.01 0.01
CA PRO A 184 10.39 -17.38 0.96
C PRO A 184 10.91 -17.37 2.40
N LYS A 185 12.06 -18.00 2.71
CA LYS A 185 12.68 -17.92 4.04
C LYS A 185 13.65 -16.75 4.14
N THR A 186 14.40 -16.48 3.08
CA THR A 186 15.49 -15.48 3.07
C THR A 186 15.15 -14.23 2.27
N GLY A 187 14.18 -14.31 1.36
CA GLY A 187 13.85 -13.25 0.42
C GLY A 187 14.77 -13.21 -0.80
N ALA A 188 15.66 -14.19 -0.98
CA ALA A 188 16.61 -14.23 -2.09
C ALA A 188 15.92 -14.37 -3.45
N LEU A 189 16.52 -13.77 -4.48
CA LEU A 189 16.07 -13.84 -5.88
C LEU A 189 17.20 -14.35 -6.77
N GLU A 190 16.97 -15.47 -7.43
CA GLU A 190 17.95 -16.10 -8.31
C GLU A 190 17.41 -16.23 -9.74
N PRO A 191 18.28 -16.25 -10.78
CA PRO A 191 17.88 -16.67 -12.11
C PRO A 191 17.20 -18.03 -12.06
N ASN A 192 16.21 -18.19 -12.94
CA ASN A 192 15.61 -19.48 -13.23
C ASN A 192 16.15 -19.93 -14.58
N ASP A 193 17.39 -20.44 -14.59
CA ASP A 193 18.03 -21.03 -15.75
C ASP A 193 17.68 -22.54 -15.78
N PRO A 194 16.72 -22.97 -16.63
CA PRO A 194 16.34 -24.37 -16.75
C PRO A 194 17.40 -25.20 -17.49
#